data_AF-A0A947HVD5-F1
#
_entry.id   AF-A0A947HVD5-F1
#
_cell.length_a   1.000
_cell.length_b   1.000
_cell.length_c   1.000
_cell.angle_alpha   90.00
_cell.angle_beta   90.00
_cell.angle_gamma   90.00
#
_symmetry.space_group_name_H-M   'P 1'
#
loop_
_entity.id
_entity.type
_entity.pdbx_description
1 polymer ?
#
loop_
_entity_poly.entity_id
_entity_poly.type
_entity_poly.pdbx_seq_one_letter_code
_entity_poly.pdbx_strand_id
1 'polypeptide(L)'
;MQSHSAHRRLSALAALFLSACGTSEASEDPKNGDTIDGADAADGAADGADAADGADATDGTPDDLAAPPPPGAEAPPDGPPVTFAIRKIYFGDTNPDGTPNPQSGWTKFGYDLDGVASTPTDALPCKPRNNATPKNVHTDGESGRDNGFGKNILPILLGLQSDFSSKFNEQQNSGERNLLIDFAALGTAPNYGPLTTRLMVGQAAGETLPTWTGTDVFDALPSSVVDGQVTEPRISSAEGYLTDDVLVSRFPGEFTITLFMAGFKVDLTISGVTFTAQLDTARTSATSGVIAGVLPIDEFTASVRKVIGAADPSFCDPTSPTLESIISQIEQSADSLVDGSRDAARTCDAISFGIGFEASLVALGKVAEEQNPSVDPCDELNQ
;
A
#
# COMPACT_ATOMS: atom_id res chain seq x y z
N MET A 1 6.19 3.90 49.83
CA MET A 1 7.22 3.84 48.77
C MET A 1 6.54 3.28 47.53
N GLN A 2 5.88 4.16 46.78
CA GLN A 2 5.21 3.85 45.52
C GLN A 2 5.94 4.64 44.43
N SER A 3 6.34 3.93 43.38
CA SER A 3 7.14 4.44 42.28
C SER A 3 6.26 5.25 41.33
N HIS A 4 6.48 6.56 41.27
CA HIS A 4 5.96 7.43 40.22
C HIS A 4 6.98 7.45 39.06
N SER A 5 6.68 6.74 37.98
CA SER A 5 7.36 6.93 36.71
C SER A 5 6.45 6.56 35.54
N ALA A 6 5.54 7.47 35.18
CA ALA A 6 4.79 7.41 33.92
C ALA A 6 4.14 8.77 33.58
N HIS A 7 4.91 9.86 33.55
CA HIS A 7 4.45 11.14 33.00
C HIS A 7 5.61 11.91 32.36
N ARG A 8 6.12 11.43 31.22
CA ARG A 8 7.01 12.20 30.33
C ARG A 8 6.86 11.77 28.87
N ARG A 9 5.65 11.77 28.31
CA ARG A 9 5.43 11.77 26.84
C ARG A 9 4.12 12.49 26.48
N LEU A 10 3.98 13.75 26.89
CA LEU A 10 2.92 14.67 26.40
C LEU A 10 3.53 16.07 26.31
N SER A 11 4.15 16.43 25.18
CA SER A 11 4.53 17.84 24.87
C SER A 11 4.98 18.10 23.41
N ALA A 12 4.70 17.23 22.42
CA ALA A 12 5.17 17.47 21.03
C ALA A 12 4.08 17.46 19.93
N LEU A 13 2.80 17.36 20.28
CA LEU A 13 1.68 17.51 19.35
C LEU A 13 0.82 18.73 19.74
N ALA A 14 1.28 19.94 19.43
CA ALA A 14 0.46 21.15 19.61
C ALA A 14 0.89 22.34 18.72
N ALA A 15 1.58 22.11 17.60
CA ALA A 15 2.01 23.20 16.72
C ALA A 15 2.01 22.77 15.25
N LEU A 16 0.83 22.50 14.69
CA LEU A 16 0.72 22.30 13.24
C LEU A 16 -0.67 22.62 12.68
N PHE A 17 -1.31 23.70 13.14
CA PHE A 17 -2.43 24.31 12.42
C PHE A 17 -2.52 25.79 12.77
N LEU A 18 -1.70 26.61 12.11
CA LEU A 18 -1.99 28.02 11.82
C LEU A 18 -0.92 28.54 10.85
N SER A 19 -1.23 28.60 9.55
CA SER A 19 -0.74 29.63 8.60
C SER A 19 -0.75 29.11 7.15
N ALA A 20 -1.81 29.46 6.40
CA ALA A 20 -1.73 29.69 4.95
C ALA A 20 -3.02 30.38 4.46
N CYS A 21 -3.22 31.65 4.83
CA CYS A 21 -4.04 32.56 4.04
C CYS A 21 -3.10 33.65 3.54
N GLY A 22 -2.41 33.36 2.44
CA GLY A 22 -1.49 34.28 1.77
C GLY A 22 -2.18 34.94 0.59
N THR A 23 -2.33 36.26 0.66
CA THR A 23 -2.80 37.14 -0.41
C THR A 23 -1.82 37.18 -1.57
N SER A 24 -2.32 37.04 -2.80
CA SER A 24 -1.57 37.15 -4.04
C SER A 24 -1.15 38.59 -4.32
N GLU A 25 0.16 38.84 -4.44
CA GLU A 25 0.68 40.02 -5.14
C GLU A 25 1.43 39.56 -6.40
N ALA A 26 1.02 40.13 -7.52
CA ALA A 26 1.59 39.94 -8.85
C ALA A 26 2.98 40.59 -8.94
N SER A 27 3.91 39.94 -9.64
CA SER A 27 5.15 40.56 -10.08
C SER A 27 5.47 40.12 -11.51
N GLU A 28 5.88 41.10 -12.29
CA GLU A 28 5.88 41.15 -13.75
C GLU A 28 7.07 40.42 -14.40
N ASP A 29 6.79 39.95 -15.62
CA ASP A 29 7.71 39.54 -16.68
C ASP A 29 8.81 40.59 -16.95
N PRO A 30 10.06 40.19 -17.27
CA PRO A 30 10.54 40.65 -18.56
C PRO A 30 11.34 39.60 -19.38
N LYS A 31 11.00 39.60 -20.67
CA LYS A 31 11.73 39.00 -21.79
C LYS A 31 13.06 39.71 -22.10
N ASN A 32 14.08 38.91 -22.41
CA ASN A 32 15.14 39.06 -23.45
C ASN A 32 16.22 38.02 -23.10
N GLY A 33 16.63 37.06 -23.95
CA GLY A 33 16.96 37.14 -25.36
C GLY A 33 18.47 37.29 -25.50
N ASP A 34 19.21 36.22 -25.77
CA ASP A 34 20.26 36.21 -26.81
C ASP A 34 20.87 34.82 -27.05
N THR A 35 21.45 34.73 -28.24
CA THR A 35 21.90 33.62 -29.07
C THR A 35 23.38 33.34 -28.85
N ILE A 36 23.83 32.07 -28.79
CA ILE A 36 25.23 31.70 -29.12
C ILE A 36 25.25 30.37 -29.88
N ASP A 37 25.73 30.45 -31.12
CA ASP A 37 26.17 29.34 -31.97
C ASP A 37 27.54 28.79 -31.54
N GLY A 38 27.77 27.49 -31.77
CA GLY A 38 29.01 27.06 -32.43
C GLY A 38 29.94 26.05 -31.72
N ALA A 39 30.15 24.94 -32.44
CA ALA A 39 31.39 24.16 -32.63
C ALA A 39 31.67 22.90 -31.78
N ASP A 40 31.45 21.75 -32.45
CA ASP A 40 32.39 20.65 -32.75
C ASP A 40 33.49 20.26 -31.74
N ALA A 41 33.47 18.98 -31.33
CA ALA A 41 34.64 18.10 -31.38
C ALA A 41 34.23 16.61 -31.28
N ALA A 42 34.69 15.83 -32.25
CA ALA A 42 34.68 14.38 -32.25
C ALA A 42 35.77 13.82 -31.31
N ASP A 43 35.56 12.61 -30.77
CA ASP A 43 36.53 11.51 -30.80
C ASP A 43 36.06 10.29 -29.99
N GLY A 44 36.43 9.09 -30.48
CA GLY A 44 36.83 7.99 -29.61
C GLY A 44 35.95 6.75 -29.57
N ALA A 45 36.19 5.81 -30.49
CA ALA A 45 35.81 4.40 -30.34
C ALA A 45 36.68 3.68 -29.29
N ALA A 46 36.09 2.76 -28.53
CA ALA A 46 36.78 1.62 -27.95
C ALA A 46 35.81 0.48 -27.61
N ASP A 47 36.14 -0.70 -28.13
CA ASP A 47 35.54 -2.00 -27.87
C ASP A 47 35.69 -2.43 -26.38
N GLY A 48 34.70 -3.17 -25.87
CA GLY A 48 34.78 -3.85 -24.58
C GLY A 48 33.63 -4.84 -24.38
N ALA A 49 33.96 -6.13 -24.38
CA ALA A 49 33.06 -7.27 -24.30
C ALA A 49 32.61 -7.62 -22.86
N ASP A 50 31.50 -8.37 -22.81
CA ASP A 50 31.03 -9.32 -21.80
C ASP A 50 30.70 -8.85 -20.36
N ALA A 51 29.39 -8.77 -20.08
CA ALA A 51 28.78 -9.23 -18.83
C ALA A 51 27.29 -9.56 -19.04
N ALA A 52 26.86 -10.69 -18.46
CA ALA A 52 25.63 -11.43 -18.73
C ALA A 52 24.33 -10.79 -18.19
N ASP A 53 23.24 -11.09 -18.90
CA ASP A 53 21.83 -11.17 -18.49
C ASP A 53 21.33 -10.13 -17.47
N GLY A 54 21.12 -8.90 -17.97
CA GLY A 54 20.00 -8.09 -17.51
C GLY A 54 18.76 -8.51 -18.28
N ALA A 55 17.69 -8.87 -17.58
CA ALA A 55 16.36 -8.97 -18.16
C ALA A 55 15.96 -7.59 -18.69
N ASP A 56 16.35 -7.35 -19.94
CA ASP A 56 15.95 -6.20 -20.72
C ASP A 56 14.44 -6.30 -20.89
N ALA A 57 13.73 -5.25 -20.46
CA ALA A 57 12.31 -5.09 -20.63
C ALA A 57 12.04 -4.86 -22.13
N THR A 58 12.16 -5.93 -22.92
CA THR A 58 11.82 -5.93 -24.32
C THR A 58 10.32 -5.70 -24.45
N ASP A 59 9.98 -4.52 -24.94
CA ASP A 59 8.79 -4.18 -25.74
C ASP A 59 7.73 -5.30 -25.73
N GLY A 60 6.97 -5.37 -24.63
CA GLY A 60 5.96 -6.38 -24.42
C GLY A 60 4.95 -6.33 -25.55
N THR A 61 4.71 -7.49 -26.19
CA THR A 61 3.53 -7.64 -27.03
C THR A 61 2.31 -7.18 -26.22
N PRO A 62 1.34 -6.47 -26.81
CA PRO A 62 0.15 -5.93 -26.12
C PRO A 62 -0.73 -6.91 -25.31
N ASP A 63 -0.31 -8.18 -25.18
CA ASP A 63 -1.06 -9.29 -24.60
C ASP A 63 -0.53 -9.75 -23.21
N ASP A 64 0.57 -9.21 -22.68
CA ASP A 64 1.06 -9.60 -21.34
C ASP A 64 0.42 -8.73 -20.26
N LEU A 65 -0.81 -9.11 -19.89
CA LEU A 65 -1.52 -8.55 -18.74
C LEU A 65 -0.72 -8.80 -17.45
N ALA A 66 -0.73 -7.81 -16.56
CA ALA A 66 0.01 -7.88 -15.31
C ALA A 66 -0.56 -8.98 -14.42
N ALA A 67 0.17 -10.09 -14.32
CA ALA A 67 -0.16 -11.20 -13.42
C ALA A 67 1.05 -11.58 -12.55
N PRO A 68 0.83 -12.20 -11.37
CA PRO A 68 1.91 -12.89 -10.66
C PRO A 68 2.53 -13.98 -11.55
N PRO A 69 3.84 -14.26 -11.41
CA PRO A 69 4.45 -15.38 -12.14
C PRO A 69 3.74 -16.70 -11.76
N PRO A 70 3.55 -17.63 -12.69
CA PRO A 70 2.92 -18.92 -12.40
C PRO A 70 3.78 -19.74 -11.42
N PRO A 71 3.19 -20.68 -10.66
CA PRO A 71 3.97 -21.58 -9.81
C PRO A 71 5.05 -22.34 -10.60
N GLY A 72 6.26 -22.40 -10.03
CA GLY A 72 7.36 -23.20 -10.54
C GLY A 72 7.22 -24.69 -10.18
N ALA A 73 8.32 -25.43 -10.28
CA ALA A 73 8.34 -26.83 -9.86
C ALA A 73 8.09 -26.96 -8.35
N GLU A 74 7.17 -27.85 -7.96
CA GLU A 74 6.83 -28.07 -6.56
C GLU A 74 8.03 -28.62 -5.78
N ALA A 75 8.33 -27.95 -4.67
CA ALA A 75 9.29 -28.40 -3.67
C ALA A 75 8.76 -28.02 -2.28
N PRO A 76 8.78 -28.93 -1.29
CA PRO A 76 8.35 -28.59 0.05
C PRO A 76 9.34 -27.59 0.68
N PRO A 77 8.87 -26.63 1.50
CA PRO A 77 9.75 -25.77 2.27
C PRO A 77 10.63 -26.57 3.24
N ASP A 78 11.93 -26.23 3.32
CA ASP A 78 12.94 -27.00 4.06
C ASP A 78 13.72 -26.16 5.10
N GLY A 79 13.35 -24.89 5.28
CA GLY A 79 13.99 -23.96 6.21
C GLY A 79 13.24 -23.75 7.53
N PRO A 80 13.81 -22.95 8.44
CA PRO A 80 13.13 -22.54 9.67
C PRO A 80 11.95 -21.59 9.36
N PRO A 81 11.07 -21.33 10.35
CA PRO A 81 10.13 -20.23 10.26
C PRO A 81 10.87 -18.89 10.09
N VAL A 82 10.33 -18.00 9.26
CA VAL A 82 10.87 -16.65 9.07
C VAL A 82 9.74 -15.64 8.98
N THR A 83 10.01 -14.43 9.43
CA THR A 83 9.04 -13.34 9.41
C THR A 83 9.66 -12.10 8.78
N PHE A 84 8.95 -11.47 7.87
CA PHE A 84 9.31 -10.19 7.30
C PHE A 84 8.37 -9.11 7.82
N ALA A 85 8.90 -7.93 8.13
CA ALA A 85 8.09 -6.76 8.44
C ALA A 85 8.19 -5.77 7.28
N ILE A 86 7.03 -5.31 6.78
CA ILE A 86 6.98 -4.23 5.80
C ILE A 86 7.54 -2.97 6.45
N ARG A 87 8.59 -2.39 5.86
CA ARG A 87 9.25 -1.17 6.36
C ARG A 87 8.99 0.05 5.49
N LYS A 88 8.52 -0.16 4.25
CA LYS A 88 8.21 0.91 3.31
C LYS A 88 7.01 0.53 2.46
N ILE A 89 6.11 1.49 2.23
CA ILE A 89 4.95 1.38 1.34
C ILE A 89 5.03 2.45 0.25
N TYR A 90 4.65 2.05 -0.95
CA TYR A 90 4.49 2.90 -2.13
C TYR A 90 3.00 2.95 -2.48
N PHE A 91 2.34 4.08 -2.21
CA PHE A 91 0.90 4.20 -2.43
C PHE A 91 0.51 4.50 -3.89
N GLY A 92 1.49 4.88 -4.72
CA GLY A 92 1.27 5.31 -6.11
C GLY A 92 1.67 6.76 -6.38
N ASP A 93 2.21 7.48 -5.39
CA ASP A 93 2.77 8.83 -5.55
C ASP A 93 4.28 8.84 -5.86
N THR A 94 4.89 7.65 -5.92
CA THR A 94 6.27 7.43 -6.34
C THR A 94 6.33 6.27 -7.33
N ASN A 95 7.42 6.17 -8.08
CA ASN A 95 7.78 4.94 -8.78
C ASN A 95 8.22 3.84 -7.78
N PRO A 96 8.35 2.57 -8.22
CA PRO A 96 8.85 1.47 -7.39
C PRO A 96 10.26 1.68 -6.80
N ASP A 97 11.08 2.54 -7.41
CA ASP A 97 12.41 2.92 -6.90
C ASP A 97 12.35 4.04 -5.84
N GLY A 98 11.14 4.54 -5.52
CA GLY A 98 10.91 5.63 -4.58
C GLY A 98 11.08 7.04 -5.16
N THR A 99 11.37 7.19 -6.45
CA THR A 99 11.40 8.52 -7.08
C THR A 99 9.98 9.12 -7.15
N PRO A 100 9.77 10.39 -6.78
CA PRO A 100 8.44 11.01 -6.81
C PRO A 100 7.80 10.99 -8.20
N ASN A 101 6.54 10.54 -8.27
CA ASN A 101 5.74 10.50 -9.49
C ASN A 101 4.23 10.57 -9.13
N PRO A 102 3.73 11.70 -8.60
CA PRO A 102 2.36 11.80 -8.11
C PRO A 102 1.29 11.70 -9.20
N GLN A 103 1.66 11.84 -10.48
CA GLN A 103 0.73 11.77 -11.61
C GLN A 103 0.55 10.35 -12.15
N SER A 104 1.63 9.54 -12.14
CA SER A 104 1.66 8.26 -12.84
C SER A 104 2.33 7.14 -12.04
N GLY A 105 2.74 7.34 -10.79
CA GLY A 105 3.35 6.28 -9.99
C GLY A 105 2.42 5.09 -9.78
N TRP A 106 1.11 5.36 -9.64
CA TRP A 106 0.06 4.36 -9.43
C TRP A 106 -0.03 3.33 -10.55
N THR A 107 0.35 3.67 -11.78
CA THR A 107 0.24 2.79 -12.96
C THR A 107 1.12 1.54 -12.86
N LYS A 108 2.06 1.52 -11.90
CA LYS A 108 3.08 0.48 -11.72
C LYS A 108 2.75 -0.52 -10.62
N PHE A 109 1.66 -0.30 -9.87
CA PHE A 109 1.26 -1.15 -8.75
C PHE A 109 -0.12 -1.78 -9.02
N GLY A 110 -0.34 -2.97 -8.46
CA GLY A 110 -1.54 -3.77 -8.72
C GLY A 110 -1.31 -4.88 -9.73
N TYR A 111 -2.37 -5.61 -10.06
CA TYR A 111 -2.42 -6.64 -11.09
C TYR A 111 -3.67 -6.41 -11.95
N ASP A 112 -3.74 -7.08 -13.08
CA ASP A 112 -4.99 -7.24 -13.81
C ASP A 112 -5.90 -8.19 -13.01
N LEU A 113 -7.02 -7.66 -12.52
CA LEU A 113 -8.00 -8.35 -11.69
C LEU A 113 -9.18 -8.88 -12.50
N ASP A 114 -9.42 -8.33 -13.69
CA ASP A 114 -10.60 -8.64 -14.50
C ASP A 114 -10.27 -9.39 -15.81
N GLY A 115 -8.98 -9.54 -16.13
CA GLY A 115 -8.50 -10.26 -17.30
C GLY A 115 -8.42 -9.40 -18.57
N VAL A 116 -8.54 -8.08 -18.47
CA VAL A 116 -8.52 -7.16 -19.63
C VAL A 116 -7.85 -5.83 -19.32
N ALA A 117 -6.84 -5.50 -20.12
CA ALA A 117 -6.31 -4.14 -20.23
C ALA A 117 -7.36 -3.21 -20.85
N SER A 118 -8.08 -2.48 -20.01
CA SER A 118 -9.11 -1.53 -20.37
C SER A 118 -8.53 -0.18 -20.78
N THR A 119 -8.87 0.25 -22.00
CA THR A 119 -8.67 1.60 -22.51
C THR A 119 -9.95 2.44 -22.30
N PRO A 120 -9.86 3.79 -22.37
CA PRO A 120 -11.03 4.65 -22.28
C PRO A 120 -12.15 4.39 -23.30
N THR A 121 -11.89 3.57 -24.33
CA THR A 121 -12.82 3.25 -25.41
C THR A 121 -13.39 1.83 -25.33
N ASP A 122 -12.92 1.00 -24.41
CA ASP A 122 -13.33 -0.40 -24.33
C ASP A 122 -14.70 -0.60 -23.67
N ALA A 123 -15.22 -1.83 -23.80
CA ALA A 123 -16.43 -2.23 -23.09
C ALA A 123 -16.22 -2.11 -21.58
N LEU A 124 -17.17 -1.49 -20.89
CA LEU A 124 -17.04 -1.19 -19.47
C LEU A 124 -17.03 -2.48 -18.63
N PRO A 125 -16.10 -2.65 -17.68
CA PRO A 125 -16.10 -3.79 -16.76
C PRO A 125 -17.38 -3.81 -15.90
N CYS A 126 -17.87 -2.63 -15.51
CA CYS A 126 -19.13 -2.41 -14.81
C CYS A 126 -19.68 -1.01 -15.14
N LYS A 127 -20.92 -0.72 -14.74
CA LYS A 127 -21.52 0.61 -14.86
C LYS A 127 -20.95 1.53 -13.77
N PRO A 128 -20.33 2.67 -14.13
CA PRO A 128 -19.80 3.60 -13.13
C PRO A 128 -20.86 4.07 -12.13
N ARG A 129 -20.45 4.18 -10.87
CA ARG A 129 -21.29 4.67 -9.76
C ARG A 129 -21.44 6.20 -9.84
N ASN A 130 -22.57 6.72 -9.37
CA ASN A 130 -22.83 8.17 -9.25
C ASN A 130 -22.58 9.01 -10.52
N ASN A 131 -22.83 8.43 -11.71
CA ASN A 131 -22.58 9.06 -13.01
C ASN A 131 -21.11 9.47 -13.25
N ALA A 132 -20.16 8.80 -12.60
CA ALA A 132 -18.75 8.97 -12.91
C ALA A 132 -18.50 8.71 -14.40
N THR A 133 -17.56 9.47 -14.99
CA THR A 133 -17.22 9.30 -16.39
C THR A 133 -16.37 8.04 -16.54
N PRO A 134 -16.73 7.08 -17.42
CA PRO A 134 -15.95 5.85 -17.63
C PRO A 134 -14.45 6.04 -17.78
N LYS A 135 -14.04 7.04 -18.58
CA LYS A 135 -12.63 7.39 -18.80
C LYS A 135 -11.87 7.77 -17.52
N ASN A 136 -12.55 8.20 -16.48
CA ASN A 136 -11.90 8.57 -15.22
C ASN A 136 -11.72 7.35 -14.32
N VAL A 137 -12.63 6.36 -14.38
CA VAL A 137 -12.62 5.21 -13.47
C VAL A 137 -11.98 3.96 -14.06
N HIS A 138 -12.26 3.61 -15.32
CA HIS A 138 -11.80 2.37 -15.96
C HIS A 138 -10.59 2.61 -16.86
N THR A 139 -9.58 3.34 -16.40
CA THR A 139 -8.30 3.38 -17.14
C THR A 139 -7.25 2.73 -16.29
N ASP A 140 -6.66 1.71 -16.87
CA ASP A 140 -5.69 0.87 -16.20
C ASP A 140 -4.31 1.51 -16.22
N GLY A 141 -3.45 0.95 -15.39
CA GLY A 141 -2.03 1.22 -15.40
C GLY A 141 -1.29 0.52 -16.53
N GLU A 142 0.03 0.46 -16.39
CA GLU A 142 0.90 -0.24 -17.32
C GLU A 142 0.57 -1.74 -17.31
N SER A 143 0.48 -2.37 -18.50
CA SER A 143 0.16 -3.79 -18.66
C SER A 143 -1.22 -4.19 -18.08
N GLY A 144 -2.22 -3.30 -18.12
CA GLY A 144 -3.58 -3.62 -17.66
C GLY A 144 -3.72 -3.72 -16.14
N ARG A 145 -2.86 -3.05 -15.36
CA ARG A 145 -2.96 -3.07 -13.89
C ARG A 145 -4.18 -2.28 -13.42
N ASP A 146 -5.03 -2.93 -12.62
CA ASP A 146 -6.14 -2.28 -11.94
C ASP A 146 -5.64 -1.63 -10.63
N ASN A 147 -5.72 -0.29 -10.56
CA ASN A 147 -5.36 0.45 -9.35
C ASN A 147 -6.11 1.79 -9.22
N GLY A 148 -7.43 1.71 -9.12
CA GLY A 148 -8.32 2.82 -8.84
C GLY A 148 -8.01 3.51 -7.51
N PHE A 149 -7.47 2.80 -6.52
CA PHE A 149 -7.00 3.40 -5.26
C PHE A 149 -5.90 4.44 -5.51
N GLY A 150 -4.81 4.03 -6.16
CA GLY A 150 -3.68 4.93 -6.45
C GLY A 150 -4.07 6.08 -7.40
N LYS A 151 -4.97 5.82 -8.34
CA LYS A 151 -5.42 6.83 -9.33
C LYS A 151 -6.40 7.84 -8.76
N ASN A 152 -7.42 7.38 -8.04
CA ASN A 152 -8.59 8.20 -7.68
C ASN A 152 -8.68 8.52 -6.18
N ILE A 153 -8.20 7.63 -5.30
CA ILE A 153 -8.27 7.82 -3.84
C ILE A 153 -7.04 8.54 -3.30
N LEU A 154 -5.84 8.14 -3.72
CA LEU A 154 -4.60 8.75 -3.25
C LEU A 154 -4.54 10.28 -3.46
N PRO A 155 -4.99 10.86 -4.60
CA PRO A 155 -5.03 12.31 -4.76
C PRO A 155 -5.92 13.03 -3.73
N ILE A 156 -7.01 12.40 -3.29
CA ILE A 156 -7.88 12.94 -2.24
C ILE A 156 -7.10 12.97 -0.91
N LEU A 157 -6.43 11.86 -0.56
CA LEU A 157 -5.61 11.77 0.64
C LEU A 157 -4.47 12.81 0.63
N LEU A 158 -3.79 12.98 -0.50
CA LEU A 158 -2.73 13.98 -0.67
C LEU A 158 -3.26 15.42 -0.65
N GLY A 159 -4.49 15.64 -1.11
CA GLY A 159 -5.17 16.93 -1.01
C GLY A 159 -5.51 17.32 0.44
N LEU A 160 -5.81 16.33 1.29
CA LEU A 160 -6.04 16.52 2.73
C LEU A 160 -4.72 16.65 3.50
N GLN A 161 -3.73 15.82 3.16
CA GLN A 161 -2.43 15.79 3.80
C GLN A 161 -1.33 15.48 2.75
N SER A 162 -0.64 16.52 2.30
CA SER A 162 0.35 16.42 1.22
C SER A 162 1.58 15.57 1.58
N ASP A 163 1.85 15.36 2.87
CA ASP A 163 2.93 14.50 3.39
C ASP A 163 2.42 13.12 3.86
N PHE A 164 1.25 12.69 3.38
CA PHE A 164 0.63 11.40 3.73
C PHE A 164 1.61 10.23 3.60
N SER A 165 2.15 10.00 2.40
CA SER A 165 3.02 8.85 2.14
C SER A 165 4.31 8.88 2.96
N SER A 166 4.92 10.07 3.17
CA SER A 166 6.12 10.19 3.98
C SER A 166 5.85 9.94 5.45
N LYS A 167 4.78 10.51 6.03
CA LYS A 167 4.42 10.29 7.44
C LYS A 167 4.06 8.83 7.72
N PHE A 168 3.34 8.20 6.80
CA PHE A 168 3.02 6.77 6.92
C PHE A 168 4.32 5.94 6.95
N ASN A 169 5.25 6.23 6.03
CA ASN A 169 6.54 5.55 5.99
C ASN A 169 7.42 5.85 7.22
N GLU A 170 7.36 7.04 7.81
CA GLU A 170 8.05 7.36 9.06
C GLU A 170 7.55 6.49 10.23
N GLN A 171 6.23 6.31 10.35
CA GLN A 171 5.63 5.41 11.35
C GLN A 171 6.00 3.94 11.08
N GLN A 172 6.06 3.56 9.80
CA GLN A 172 6.45 2.22 9.41
C GLN A 172 7.91 1.92 9.79
N ASN A 173 8.80 2.89 9.57
CA ASN A 173 10.21 2.81 9.89
C ASN A 173 10.50 2.93 11.39
N SER A 174 9.62 3.59 12.16
CA SER A 174 9.74 3.63 13.62
C SER A 174 9.35 2.32 14.30
N GLY A 175 8.76 1.38 13.56
CA GLY A 175 8.29 0.11 14.08
C GLY A 175 6.99 0.23 14.87
N GLU A 176 6.25 1.33 14.75
CA GLU A 176 5.04 1.56 15.55
C GLU A 176 3.96 0.52 15.22
N ARG A 177 3.70 0.29 13.93
CA ARG A 177 2.77 -0.73 13.43
C ARG A 177 3.19 -1.20 12.05
N ASN A 178 3.49 -2.49 11.92
CA ASN A 178 3.97 -3.09 10.68
C ASN A 178 3.12 -4.30 10.32
N LEU A 179 2.82 -4.44 9.02
CA LEU A 179 2.34 -5.69 8.47
C LEU A 179 3.51 -6.69 8.50
N LEU A 180 3.29 -7.81 9.18
CA LEU A 180 4.21 -8.92 9.26
C LEU A 180 3.75 -10.04 8.32
N ILE A 181 4.68 -10.56 7.54
CA ILE A 181 4.50 -11.73 6.67
C ILE A 181 5.29 -12.88 7.28
N ASP A 182 4.58 -13.87 7.81
CA ASP A 182 5.16 -15.04 8.49
C ASP A 182 5.05 -16.29 7.62
N PHE A 183 6.15 -17.04 7.57
CA PHE A 183 6.23 -18.33 6.90
C PHE A 183 6.53 -19.41 7.92
N ALA A 184 5.76 -20.50 7.89
CA ALA A 184 5.98 -21.63 8.79
C ALA A 184 7.34 -22.32 8.56
N ALA A 185 7.84 -22.29 7.33
CA ALA A 185 9.16 -22.79 6.93
C ALA A 185 9.55 -22.11 5.61
N LEU A 186 10.76 -21.56 5.53
CA LEU A 186 11.32 -21.00 4.30
C LEU A 186 12.84 -21.18 4.26
N GLY A 187 13.33 -22.01 3.34
CA GLY A 187 14.77 -22.19 3.11
C GLY A 187 15.32 -21.27 2.03
N THR A 188 16.52 -21.58 1.55
CA THR A 188 17.23 -20.78 0.54
C THR A 188 17.01 -21.23 -0.90
N ALA A 189 16.33 -22.34 -1.16
CA ALA A 189 15.97 -22.75 -2.53
C ALA A 189 15.05 -21.70 -3.18
N PRO A 190 15.19 -21.46 -4.50
CA PRO A 190 14.43 -20.42 -5.21
C PRO A 190 12.98 -20.81 -5.50
N ASN A 191 12.61 -22.08 -5.32
CA ASN A 191 11.29 -22.60 -5.64
C ASN A 191 10.71 -23.38 -4.46
N TYR A 192 9.47 -23.07 -4.08
CA TYR A 192 8.69 -23.81 -3.10
C TYR A 192 7.21 -23.84 -3.48
N GLY A 193 6.50 -24.91 -3.14
CA GLY A 193 5.06 -25.00 -3.31
C GLY A 193 4.52 -26.33 -2.76
N PRO A 194 3.43 -26.32 -1.97
CA PRO A 194 2.76 -25.14 -1.42
C PRO A 194 3.58 -24.50 -0.27
N LEU A 195 3.40 -23.20 -0.07
CA LEU A 195 4.01 -22.40 0.99
C LEU A 195 2.88 -21.78 1.83
N THR A 196 2.87 -22.07 3.14
CA THR A 196 1.91 -21.44 4.05
C THR A 196 2.40 -20.06 4.46
N THR A 197 1.59 -19.05 4.14
CA THR A 197 1.85 -17.64 4.45
C THR A 197 0.80 -17.15 5.45
N ARG A 198 1.25 -16.42 6.46
CA ARG A 198 0.38 -15.81 7.46
C ARG A 198 0.63 -14.32 7.53
N LEU A 199 -0.41 -13.56 7.80
CA LEU A 199 -0.34 -12.12 7.97
C LEU A 199 -0.71 -11.73 9.40
N MET A 200 0.08 -10.83 9.98
CA MET A 200 -0.18 -10.23 11.28
C MET A 200 0.08 -8.73 11.23
N VAL A 201 -0.43 -8.00 12.21
CA VAL A 201 0.03 -6.64 12.48
C VAL A 201 0.87 -6.71 13.73
N GLY A 202 2.10 -6.19 13.70
CA GLY A 202 2.99 -6.16 14.84
C GLY A 202 3.56 -4.78 15.11
N GLN A 203 4.29 -4.65 16.20
CA GLN A 203 5.04 -3.46 16.59
C GLN A 203 6.42 -3.87 17.08
N ALA A 204 7.43 -3.02 16.90
CA ALA A 204 8.77 -3.29 17.39
C ALA A 204 8.78 -3.43 18.92
N ALA A 205 9.48 -4.44 19.43
CA ALA A 205 9.62 -4.68 20.84
C ALA A 205 10.69 -3.75 21.44
N GLY A 206 10.39 -3.14 22.58
CA GLY A 206 11.32 -2.26 23.30
C GLY A 206 11.17 -0.77 22.92
N GLU A 207 12.15 0.04 23.32
CA GLU A 207 12.11 1.51 23.12
C GLU A 207 13.03 2.00 21.99
N THR A 208 13.84 1.12 21.41
CA THR A 208 14.78 1.47 20.34
C THR A 208 14.12 1.35 18.97
N LEU A 209 14.40 2.32 18.10
CA LEU A 209 13.97 2.25 16.71
C LEU A 209 14.57 1.01 16.02
N PRO A 210 13.81 0.33 15.13
CA PRO A 210 14.33 -0.78 14.34
C PRO A 210 15.55 -0.36 13.51
N THR A 211 16.52 -1.27 13.46
CA THR A 211 17.74 -1.13 12.63
C THR A 211 17.60 -1.79 11.26
N TRP A 212 16.58 -2.63 11.08
CA TRP A 212 16.27 -3.41 9.88
C TRP A 212 17.40 -4.38 9.49
N THR A 213 18.08 -4.93 10.49
CA THR A 213 19.27 -5.79 10.32
C THR A 213 18.96 -7.29 10.34
N GLY A 214 17.68 -7.67 10.43
CA GLY A 214 17.28 -9.07 10.64
C GLY A 214 17.16 -9.47 12.11
N THR A 215 17.59 -8.59 13.04
CA THR A 215 17.63 -8.89 14.48
C THR A 215 16.55 -8.17 15.30
N ASP A 216 15.84 -7.25 14.67
CA ASP A 216 14.75 -6.50 15.31
C ASP A 216 13.62 -7.45 15.67
N VAL A 217 13.07 -7.33 16.88
CA VAL A 217 11.97 -8.16 17.36
C VAL A 217 10.67 -7.39 17.19
N PHE A 218 9.66 -8.03 16.61
CA PHE A 218 8.31 -7.46 16.47
C PHE A 218 7.29 -8.30 17.24
N ASP A 219 6.63 -7.69 18.22
CA ASP A 219 5.54 -8.31 18.96
C ASP A 219 4.24 -8.19 18.13
N ALA A 220 3.52 -9.30 17.97
CA ALA A 220 2.23 -9.32 17.25
C ALA A 220 1.15 -8.63 18.08
N LEU A 221 0.28 -7.86 17.45
CA LEU A 221 -0.84 -7.23 18.13
C LEU A 221 -1.94 -8.25 18.45
N PRO A 222 -2.61 -8.17 19.61
CA PRO A 222 -3.69 -9.09 19.99
C PRO A 222 -4.79 -9.22 18.94
N SER A 223 -5.12 -8.12 18.24
CA SER A 223 -6.15 -8.10 17.20
C SER A 223 -5.82 -8.96 15.98
N SER A 224 -4.55 -9.32 15.77
CA SER A 224 -4.09 -10.07 14.59
C SER A 224 -3.94 -11.59 14.83
N VAL A 225 -4.16 -12.05 16.06
CA VAL A 225 -3.95 -13.45 16.49
C VAL A 225 -5.19 -14.03 17.17
N VAL A 226 -5.33 -15.35 17.13
CA VAL A 226 -6.39 -16.10 17.81
C VAL A 226 -5.95 -16.38 19.25
N ASP A 227 -6.82 -16.11 20.23
CA ASP A 227 -6.63 -16.41 21.66
C ASP A 227 -5.27 -15.99 22.26
N GLY A 228 -4.67 -14.90 21.73
CA GLY A 228 -3.37 -14.41 22.19
C GLY A 228 -2.20 -15.32 21.83
N GLN A 229 -2.32 -16.18 20.82
CA GLN A 229 -1.28 -17.09 20.36
C GLN A 229 -0.63 -16.59 19.07
N VAL A 230 0.64 -16.18 19.14
CA VAL A 230 1.40 -15.70 17.97
C VAL A 230 1.54 -16.75 16.85
N THR A 231 1.44 -18.03 17.20
CA THR A 231 1.47 -19.16 16.25
C THR A 231 0.15 -19.39 15.52
N GLU A 232 -0.91 -18.69 15.91
CA GLU A 232 -2.25 -18.78 15.31
C GLU A 232 -2.70 -17.40 14.79
N PRO A 233 -2.08 -16.87 13.72
CA PRO A 233 -2.56 -15.65 13.07
C PRO A 233 -3.98 -15.83 12.56
N ARG A 234 -4.80 -14.78 12.66
CA ARG A 234 -6.19 -14.80 12.14
C ARG A 234 -6.25 -14.97 10.63
N ILE A 235 -5.17 -14.59 9.94
CA ILE A 235 -5.10 -14.53 8.49
C ILE A 235 -3.97 -15.43 8.03
N SER A 236 -4.35 -16.52 7.37
CA SER A 236 -3.42 -17.52 6.87
C SER A 236 -3.91 -18.05 5.52
N SER A 237 -2.97 -18.35 4.64
CA SER A 237 -3.22 -19.02 3.37
C SER A 237 -2.24 -20.16 3.16
N ALA A 238 -2.74 -21.26 2.58
CA ALA A 238 -1.93 -22.36 2.09
C ALA A 238 -1.68 -22.27 0.57
N GLU A 239 -2.18 -21.24 -0.09
CA GLU A 239 -2.09 -21.01 -1.54
C GLU A 239 -0.83 -20.21 -1.94
N GLY A 240 0.18 -20.18 -1.07
CA GLY A 240 1.46 -19.55 -1.36
C GLY A 240 2.38 -20.45 -2.16
N TYR A 241 3.29 -19.83 -2.90
CA TYR A 241 4.44 -20.49 -3.53
C TYR A 241 5.58 -19.49 -3.67
N LEU A 242 6.77 -20.03 -3.91
CA LEU A 242 7.95 -19.28 -4.31
C LEU A 242 8.37 -19.80 -5.68
N THR A 243 8.62 -18.91 -6.63
CA THR A 243 9.14 -19.28 -7.95
C THR A 243 10.23 -18.30 -8.35
N ASP A 244 11.42 -18.78 -8.67
CA ASP A 244 12.59 -17.93 -8.98
C ASP A 244 12.78 -16.78 -7.97
N ASP A 245 12.69 -17.10 -6.68
CA ASP A 245 12.76 -16.15 -5.56
C ASP A 245 11.60 -15.12 -5.49
N VAL A 246 10.61 -15.19 -6.39
CA VAL A 246 9.38 -14.41 -6.31
C VAL A 246 8.34 -15.15 -5.47
N LEU A 247 8.02 -14.57 -4.33
CA LEU A 247 6.93 -15.02 -3.49
C LEU A 247 5.61 -14.62 -4.13
N VAL A 248 4.65 -15.55 -4.11
CA VAL A 248 3.25 -15.28 -4.40
C VAL A 248 2.40 -15.91 -3.30
N SER A 249 1.40 -15.19 -2.80
CA SER A 249 0.42 -15.70 -1.84
C SER A 249 -0.95 -15.09 -2.12
N ARG A 250 -1.99 -15.91 -2.09
CA ARG A 250 -3.37 -15.48 -2.31
C ARG A 250 -4.20 -15.70 -1.06
N PHE A 251 -5.00 -14.72 -0.69
CA PHE A 251 -5.91 -14.79 0.45
C PHE A 251 -7.34 -14.61 -0.09
N PRO A 252 -8.12 -15.70 -0.21
CA PRO A 252 -9.45 -15.64 -0.82
C PRO A 252 -10.50 -14.93 0.05
N GLY A 253 -10.16 -14.62 1.30
CA GLY A 253 -11.03 -13.88 2.21
C GLY A 253 -10.76 -12.38 2.23
N GLU A 254 -11.28 -11.74 3.27
CA GLU A 254 -11.07 -10.33 3.57
C GLU A 254 -9.82 -10.14 4.43
N PHE A 255 -9.09 -9.06 4.16
CA PHE A 255 -7.90 -8.64 4.88
C PHE A 255 -8.00 -7.15 5.16
N THR A 256 -7.98 -6.75 6.44
CA THR A 256 -8.05 -5.34 6.82
C THR A 256 -6.66 -4.76 7.10
N ILE A 257 -6.26 -3.75 6.33
CA ILE A 257 -5.10 -2.89 6.63
C ILE A 257 -5.60 -1.65 7.35
N THR A 258 -5.11 -1.40 8.56
CA THR A 258 -5.37 -0.11 9.23
C THR A 258 -4.27 0.88 8.87
N LEU A 259 -4.64 1.97 8.20
CA LEU A 259 -3.76 3.10 7.95
C LEU A 259 -3.80 4.10 9.11
N PHE A 260 -2.65 4.50 9.62
CA PHE A 260 -2.53 5.48 10.70
C PHE A 260 -2.05 6.81 10.12
N MET A 261 -2.82 7.87 10.32
CA MET A 261 -2.51 9.21 9.79
C MET A 261 -2.92 10.26 10.80
N ALA A 262 -2.02 11.18 11.16
CA ALA A 262 -2.36 12.36 11.97
C ALA A 262 -3.28 12.11 13.20
N GLY A 263 -3.16 10.94 13.84
CA GLY A 263 -3.97 10.55 15.01
C GLY A 263 -5.26 9.77 14.70
N PHE A 264 -5.62 9.57 13.43
CA PHE A 264 -6.79 8.79 13.01
C PHE A 264 -6.40 7.48 12.31
N LYS A 265 -7.34 6.53 12.25
CA LYS A 265 -7.13 5.14 11.79
C LYS A 265 -8.11 4.76 10.69
N VAL A 266 -7.70 4.64 9.43
CA VAL A 266 -8.59 4.20 8.35
C VAL A 266 -8.42 2.70 8.15
N ASP A 267 -9.48 1.94 8.39
CA ASP A 267 -9.50 0.51 8.06
C ASP A 267 -9.83 0.30 6.58
N LEU A 268 -8.93 -0.38 5.87
CA LEU A 268 -9.08 -0.78 4.47
C LEU A 268 -9.31 -2.29 4.42
N THR A 269 -10.57 -2.71 4.32
CA THR A 269 -10.90 -4.12 4.06
C THR A 269 -10.70 -4.41 2.58
N ILE A 270 -9.74 -5.29 2.27
CA ILE A 270 -9.40 -5.72 0.92
C ILE A 270 -9.86 -7.16 0.75
N SER A 271 -10.64 -7.43 -0.30
CA SER A 271 -11.06 -8.78 -0.70
C SER A 271 -10.14 -9.34 -1.77
N GLY A 272 -9.92 -10.66 -1.74
CA GLY A 272 -9.17 -11.37 -2.79
C GLY A 272 -7.70 -10.95 -2.88
N VAL A 273 -7.04 -10.78 -1.73
CA VAL A 273 -5.68 -10.23 -1.70
C VAL A 273 -4.70 -11.15 -2.40
N THR A 274 -3.96 -10.59 -3.36
CA THR A 274 -2.75 -11.18 -3.92
C THR A 274 -1.54 -10.42 -3.41
N PHE A 275 -0.64 -11.15 -2.79
CA PHE A 275 0.61 -10.65 -2.24
C PHE A 275 1.78 -11.22 -3.05
N THR A 276 2.67 -10.36 -3.52
CA THR A 276 3.91 -10.80 -4.15
C THR A 276 5.11 -10.01 -3.65
N ALA A 277 6.30 -10.60 -3.71
CA ALA A 277 7.56 -9.91 -3.48
C ALA A 277 8.74 -10.68 -4.05
N GLN A 278 9.75 -9.95 -4.53
CA GLN A 278 11.05 -10.52 -4.82
C GLN A 278 11.82 -10.69 -3.52
N LEU A 279 12.12 -11.93 -3.12
CA LEU A 279 13.01 -12.20 -2.00
C LEU A 279 14.46 -12.15 -2.48
N ASP A 280 15.38 -11.68 -1.64
CA ASP A 280 16.80 -11.93 -1.88
C ASP A 280 17.16 -13.40 -1.62
N THR A 281 18.29 -13.85 -2.15
CA THR A 281 18.76 -15.23 -2.01
C THR A 281 19.08 -15.61 -0.57
N ALA A 282 19.40 -14.63 0.27
CA ALA A 282 19.70 -14.81 1.69
C ALA A 282 18.46 -14.87 2.59
N ARG A 283 17.27 -14.58 2.04
CA ARG A 283 16.00 -14.40 2.78
C ARG A 283 16.07 -13.33 3.86
N THR A 284 16.83 -12.26 3.61
CA THR A 284 17.00 -11.13 4.53
C THR A 284 16.16 -9.91 4.15
N SER A 285 15.74 -9.81 2.90
CA SER A 285 14.92 -8.71 2.40
C SER A 285 13.92 -9.16 1.35
N ALA A 286 12.85 -8.38 1.21
CA ALA A 286 11.87 -8.49 0.16
C ALA A 286 11.71 -7.13 -0.52
N THR A 287 11.85 -7.10 -1.85
CA THR A 287 11.74 -5.90 -2.69
C THR A 287 10.68 -6.12 -3.77
N SER A 288 10.35 -5.06 -4.51
CA SER A 288 9.33 -5.11 -5.58
C SER A 288 8.02 -5.74 -5.10
N GLY A 289 7.67 -5.51 -3.82
CA GLY A 289 6.49 -6.10 -3.21
C GLY A 289 5.24 -5.45 -3.78
N VAL A 290 4.18 -6.23 -4.01
CA VAL A 290 2.86 -5.74 -4.40
C VAL A 290 1.79 -6.38 -3.53
N ILE A 291 0.88 -5.56 -2.99
CA ILE A 291 -0.40 -6.00 -2.41
C ILE A 291 -1.48 -5.52 -3.35
N ALA A 292 -2.24 -6.45 -3.92
CA ALA A 292 -3.33 -6.17 -4.82
C ALA A 292 -4.64 -6.84 -4.37
N GLY A 293 -5.78 -6.28 -4.74
CA GLY A 293 -7.11 -6.82 -4.46
C GLY A 293 -8.20 -5.80 -4.76
N VAL A 294 -9.37 -5.94 -4.14
CA VAL A 294 -10.48 -4.99 -4.30
C VAL A 294 -10.98 -4.47 -2.95
N LEU A 295 -11.27 -3.18 -2.87
CA LEU A 295 -11.86 -2.52 -1.70
C LEU A 295 -13.38 -2.38 -1.90
N PRO A 296 -14.23 -3.08 -1.13
CA PRO A 296 -15.67 -2.89 -1.17
C PRO A 296 -16.03 -1.43 -0.82
N ILE A 297 -16.72 -0.73 -1.72
CA ILE A 297 -16.89 0.72 -1.61
C ILE A 297 -17.72 1.15 -0.40
N ASP A 298 -18.75 0.37 -0.06
CA ASP A 298 -19.65 0.68 1.04
C ASP A 298 -18.94 0.52 2.39
N GLU A 299 -18.05 -0.47 2.52
CA GLU A 299 -17.20 -0.64 3.71
C GLU A 299 -16.14 0.45 3.81
N PHE A 300 -15.49 0.78 2.69
CA PHE A 300 -14.47 1.82 2.67
C PHE A 300 -15.05 3.19 3.03
N THR A 301 -16.20 3.57 2.45
CA THR A 301 -16.86 4.83 2.79
C THR A 301 -17.39 4.85 4.23
N ALA A 302 -17.87 3.72 4.76
CA ALA A 302 -18.24 3.60 6.17
C ALA A 302 -17.02 3.78 7.10
N SER A 303 -15.87 3.22 6.73
CA SER A 303 -14.60 3.42 7.44
C SER A 303 -14.17 4.89 7.42
N VAL A 304 -14.17 5.54 6.24
CA VAL A 304 -13.83 6.96 6.11
C VAL A 304 -14.74 7.85 6.96
N ARG A 305 -16.06 7.60 6.95
CA ARG A 305 -17.03 8.36 7.77
C ARG A 305 -16.73 8.29 9.27
N LYS A 306 -16.37 7.11 9.79
CA LYS A 306 -16.00 6.95 11.21
C LYS A 306 -14.75 7.72 11.59
N VAL A 307 -13.81 7.83 10.65
CA VAL A 307 -12.43 8.18 10.97
C VAL A 307 -12.13 9.65 10.72
N ILE A 308 -12.76 10.23 9.71
CA ILE A 308 -12.52 11.61 9.32
C ILE A 308 -12.98 12.62 10.39
N GLY A 309 -14.00 12.27 11.18
CA GLY A 309 -14.38 13.04 12.37
C GLY A 309 -13.29 13.07 13.45
N ALA A 310 -12.42 12.06 13.48
CA ALA A 310 -11.24 12.07 14.36
C ALA A 310 -10.08 12.93 13.86
N ALA A 311 -10.01 13.17 12.55
CA ALA A 311 -9.04 14.08 11.97
C ALA A 311 -9.42 15.55 12.23
N ASP A 312 -10.70 15.86 12.08
CA ASP A 312 -11.25 17.20 12.30
C ASP A 312 -12.69 17.07 12.83
N PRO A 313 -12.97 17.56 14.06
CA PRO A 313 -14.29 17.50 14.66
C PRO A 313 -15.42 18.12 13.82
N SER A 314 -15.11 19.02 12.87
CA SER A 314 -16.10 19.56 11.93
C SER A 314 -16.68 18.51 10.97
N PHE A 315 -16.03 17.34 10.84
CA PHE A 315 -16.56 16.19 10.13
C PHE A 315 -17.35 15.21 11.02
N CYS A 316 -17.46 15.46 12.33
CA CYS A 316 -18.34 14.67 13.19
C CYS A 316 -19.84 14.90 12.90
N ASP A 317 -20.18 15.99 12.20
CA ASP A 317 -21.53 16.17 11.65
C ASP A 317 -21.68 15.32 10.37
N PRO A 318 -22.50 14.27 10.37
CA PRO A 318 -22.71 13.42 9.19
C PRO A 318 -23.37 14.17 8.03
N THR A 319 -23.88 15.39 8.25
CA THR A 319 -24.47 16.27 7.22
C THR A 319 -23.48 17.30 6.67
N SER A 320 -22.22 17.28 7.10
CA SER A 320 -21.16 18.17 6.62
C SER A 320 -21.06 18.12 5.09
N PRO A 321 -21.29 19.24 4.37
CA PRO A 321 -21.21 19.26 2.90
C PRO A 321 -19.85 18.85 2.36
N THR A 322 -18.78 19.14 3.10
CA THR A 322 -17.42 18.74 2.75
C THR A 322 -17.24 17.23 2.87
N LEU A 323 -17.75 16.61 3.94
CA LEU A 323 -17.72 15.16 4.10
C LEU A 323 -18.51 14.46 2.99
N GLU A 324 -19.73 14.93 2.71
CA GLU A 324 -20.54 14.37 1.63
C GLU A 324 -19.87 14.51 0.25
N SER A 325 -19.15 15.61 0.02
CA SER A 325 -18.34 15.78 -1.19
C SER A 325 -17.20 14.77 -1.29
N ILE A 326 -16.48 14.51 -0.18
CA ILE A 326 -15.40 13.51 -0.14
C ILE A 326 -15.95 12.10 -0.36
N ILE A 327 -17.04 11.74 0.33
CA ILE A 327 -17.67 10.43 0.17
C ILE A 327 -18.18 10.24 -1.25
N SER A 328 -18.81 11.27 -1.84
CA SER A 328 -19.27 11.21 -3.22
C SER A 328 -18.11 11.00 -4.20
N GLN A 329 -16.95 11.64 -3.99
CA GLN A 329 -15.75 11.43 -4.80
C GLN A 329 -15.20 10.00 -4.65
N ILE A 330 -15.18 9.46 -3.43
CA ILE A 330 -14.79 8.07 -3.17
C ILE A 330 -15.73 7.11 -3.89
N GLU A 331 -17.05 7.27 -3.74
CA GLU A 331 -18.02 6.42 -4.43
C GLU A 331 -17.91 6.49 -5.96
N GLN A 332 -17.62 7.67 -6.50
CA GLN A 332 -17.35 7.86 -7.93
C GLN A 332 -16.04 7.22 -8.39
N SER A 333 -15.19 6.74 -7.48
CA SER A 333 -13.92 6.09 -7.80
C SER A 333 -14.06 4.58 -7.99
N ALA A 334 -15.23 4.00 -7.73
CA ALA A 334 -15.49 2.57 -7.94
C ALA A 334 -15.37 2.22 -9.43
N ASP A 335 -14.53 1.24 -9.72
CA ASP A 335 -14.08 0.85 -11.06
C ASP A 335 -14.23 -0.65 -11.33
N SER A 336 -14.57 -1.44 -10.31
CA SER A 336 -14.62 -2.90 -10.36
C SER A 336 -15.82 -3.46 -9.60
N LEU A 337 -16.05 -4.77 -9.77
CA LEU A 337 -16.99 -5.54 -8.96
C LEU A 337 -16.22 -6.31 -7.88
N VAL A 338 -16.78 -6.40 -6.67
CA VAL A 338 -16.14 -7.06 -5.52
C VAL A 338 -15.81 -8.54 -5.76
N ASP A 339 -16.54 -9.19 -6.66
CA ASP A 339 -16.32 -10.60 -7.03
C ASP A 339 -15.33 -10.80 -8.18
N GLY A 340 -14.73 -9.72 -8.70
CA GLY A 340 -13.83 -9.74 -9.85
C GLY A 340 -14.51 -10.05 -11.18
N SER A 341 -15.85 -10.17 -11.22
CA SER A 341 -16.57 -10.41 -12.47
C SER A 341 -16.67 -9.14 -13.33
N ARG A 342 -17.04 -9.34 -14.60
CA ARG A 342 -17.28 -8.24 -15.56
C ARG A 342 -18.72 -8.29 -16.01
N ASP A 343 -19.48 -7.27 -15.63
CA ASP A 343 -20.88 -7.11 -16.00
C ASP A 343 -21.22 -5.62 -16.13
N ALA A 344 -21.22 -5.13 -17.38
CA ALA A 344 -21.56 -3.75 -17.72
C ALA A 344 -22.97 -3.32 -17.27
N ALA A 345 -23.86 -4.27 -16.91
CA ALA A 345 -25.19 -3.95 -16.37
C ALA A 345 -25.18 -3.72 -14.85
N ARG A 346 -24.20 -4.27 -14.12
CA ARG A 346 -24.04 -4.07 -12.67
C ARG A 346 -23.32 -2.76 -12.40
N THR A 347 -23.72 -2.06 -11.34
CA THR A 347 -22.98 -0.88 -10.87
C THR A 347 -21.70 -1.32 -10.17
N CYS A 348 -20.58 -0.65 -10.46
CA CYS A 348 -19.32 -0.89 -9.77
C CYS A 348 -19.50 -0.70 -8.25
N ASP A 349 -19.10 -1.71 -7.49
CA ASP A 349 -19.26 -1.79 -6.03
C ASP A 349 -17.92 -1.98 -5.30
N ALA A 350 -16.80 -1.91 -6.03
CA ALA A 350 -15.46 -1.94 -5.46
C ALA A 350 -14.50 -0.97 -6.17
N ILE A 351 -13.40 -0.67 -5.47
CA ILE A 351 -12.23 0.04 -6.01
C ILE A 351 -11.09 -0.96 -6.11
N SER A 352 -10.49 -1.11 -7.28
CA SER A 352 -9.29 -1.90 -7.46
C SER A 352 -8.12 -1.28 -6.68
N PHE A 353 -7.35 -2.15 -6.03
CA PHE A 353 -6.33 -1.76 -5.07
C PHE A 353 -4.98 -2.33 -5.46
N GLY A 354 -3.97 -1.48 -5.50
CA GLY A 354 -2.58 -1.87 -5.72
C GLY A 354 -1.63 -0.93 -4.99
N ILE A 355 -0.84 -1.47 -4.06
CA ILE A 355 0.26 -0.73 -3.43
C ILE A 355 1.56 -1.52 -3.52
N GLY A 356 2.67 -0.81 -3.61
CA GLY A 356 4.00 -1.40 -3.53
C GLY A 356 4.53 -1.46 -2.10
N PHE A 357 5.52 -2.32 -1.84
CA PHE A 357 6.21 -2.31 -0.55
C PHE A 357 7.66 -2.85 -0.61
N GLU A 358 8.39 -2.59 0.47
CA GLU A 358 9.63 -3.29 0.83
C GLU A 358 9.51 -3.86 2.24
N ALA A 359 10.11 -5.03 2.46
CA ALA A 359 10.15 -5.67 3.76
C ALA A 359 11.56 -6.14 4.12
N SER A 360 11.81 -6.27 5.42
CA SER A 360 13.06 -6.80 5.97
C SER A 360 12.76 -7.97 6.89
N LEU A 361 13.68 -8.93 6.96
CA LEU A 361 13.64 -10.01 7.94
C LEU A 361 13.60 -9.40 9.36
N VAL A 362 12.80 -10.01 10.22
CA VAL A 362 12.68 -9.67 11.65
C VAL A 362 12.49 -10.94 12.47
N ALA A 363 12.74 -10.86 13.76
CA ALA A 363 12.34 -11.89 14.70
C ALA A 363 10.90 -11.67 15.15
N LEU A 364 10.07 -12.70 15.06
CA LEU A 364 8.73 -12.69 15.63
C LEU A 364 8.82 -12.82 17.15
N GLY A 365 8.27 -11.84 17.85
CA GLY A 365 8.23 -11.75 19.30
C GLY A 365 7.03 -12.45 19.92
N LYS A 366 6.56 -11.89 21.04
CA LYS A 366 5.35 -12.37 21.74
C LYS A 366 4.12 -11.62 21.21
N VAL A 367 2.97 -11.86 21.83
CA VAL A 367 1.82 -10.96 21.66
C VAL A 367 2.01 -9.72 22.53
N ALA A 368 1.88 -8.54 21.93
CA ALA A 368 1.96 -7.25 22.59
C ALA A 368 0.82 -7.06 23.60
N GLU A 369 1.00 -6.16 24.56
CA GLU A 369 -0.09 -5.77 25.46
C GLU A 369 -1.18 -5.04 24.68
N GLU A 370 -2.44 -5.39 24.98
CA GLU A 370 -3.60 -4.74 24.39
C GLU A 370 -3.55 -3.23 24.68
N GLN A 371 -3.51 -2.44 23.61
CA GLN A 371 -3.59 -0.99 23.73
C GLN A 371 -5.05 -0.62 23.96
N ASN A 372 -5.30 0.28 24.91
CA ASN A 372 -6.65 0.82 25.12
C ASN A 372 -7.17 1.35 23.77
N PRO A 373 -8.43 1.07 23.42
CA PRO A 373 -9.02 1.65 22.22
C PRO A 373 -8.92 3.17 22.31
N SER A 374 -8.57 3.80 21.19
CA SER A 374 -8.67 5.25 21.09
C SER A 374 -10.15 5.60 21.27
N VAL A 375 -10.44 6.58 22.11
CA VAL A 375 -11.80 7.15 22.21
C VAL A 375 -12.10 7.82 20.87
N ASP A 376 -13.29 7.57 20.32
CA ASP A 376 -13.78 8.30 19.15
C ASP A 376 -14.10 9.74 19.58
N PRO A 377 -13.42 10.75 19.05
CA PRO A 377 -13.68 12.14 19.42
C PRO A 377 -15.08 12.62 19.03
N CYS A 378 -15.76 11.95 18.08
CA CYS A 378 -17.15 12.26 17.76
C CYS A 378 -18.13 11.72 18.83
N ASP A 379 -17.77 10.68 19.58
CA ASP A 379 -18.58 10.18 20.70
C ASP A 379 -18.54 11.12 21.90
N GLU A 380 -17.47 11.90 22.07
CA GLU A 380 -17.36 12.91 23.14
C GLU A 380 -18.22 14.15 22.87
N LEU A 381 -18.45 14.49 21.59
CA LEU A 381 -19.22 15.68 21.21
C LEU A 381 -20.74 15.49 21.24
N ASN A 382 -21.21 14.25 21.25
CA ASN A 382 -22.64 13.89 21.28
C ASN A 382 -23.19 13.65 22.69
N GLN A 383 -22.37 13.85 23.74
CA GLN A 383 -22.76 13.82 25.15
C GLN A 383 -22.98 15.24 25.68
#